data_AF-A0A444L2Y9-F1
#
_entry.id   AF-A0A444L2Y9-F1
#
_cell.length_a   1.000
_cell.length_b   1.000
_cell.length_c   1.000
_cell.angle_alpha   90.00
_cell.angle_beta   90.00
_cell.angle_gamma   90.00
#
_symmetry.space_group_name_H-M   'P 1'
#
loop_
_entity.id
_entity.type
_entity.pdbx_description
1 polymer ?
#
loop_
_entity_poly.entity_id
_entity_poly.type
_entity_poly.pdbx_seq_one_letter_code
_entity_poly.pdbx_strand_id
1 'polypeptide(L)' 'MADDKSKTDFRDRDRVSGDEEYEVGYFASKFGLSIPQVRELIAKHGNDRETLEAEAKRLGVR' A
#
# COMPACT_ATOMS: atom_id res chain seq x y z
N MET A 1 35.17 0.58 -2.28
CA MET A 1 34.29 -0.55 -1.96
C MET A 1 32.93 -0.24 -2.55
N ALA A 2 32.33 -1.21 -3.24
CA ALA A 2 31.09 -1.07 -3.99
C ALA A 2 29.90 -0.88 -3.04
N ASP A 3 28.93 -0.07 -3.47
CA ASP A 3 27.70 0.19 -2.76
C ASP A 3 26.90 -1.13 -2.65
N ASP A 4 26.92 -1.77 -1.48
CA ASP A 4 26.12 -2.94 -1.19
C ASP A 4 24.63 -2.53 -1.13
N LYS A 5 23.98 -2.47 -2.29
CA LYS A 5 22.52 -2.28 -2.43
C LYS A 5 21.71 -3.49 -1.97
N SER A 6 22.34 -4.46 -1.32
CA SER A 6 21.72 -5.69 -0.79
C SER A 6 21.10 -5.50 0.62
N LYS A 7 20.81 -4.26 0.99
CA LYS A 7 19.91 -3.89 2.09
C LYS A 7 18.59 -3.37 1.51
N THR A 8 18.06 -4.02 0.48
CA THR A 8 16.62 -3.95 0.23
C THR A 8 15.99 -4.74 1.36
N ASP A 9 15.53 -4.03 2.38
CA ASP A 9 14.67 -4.59 3.40
C ASP A 9 13.43 -5.17 2.71
N PHE A 10 13.45 -6.47 2.44
CA PHE A 10 12.34 -7.22 1.89
C PHE A 10 11.29 -7.54 2.96
N ARG A 11 11.41 -6.99 4.18
CA ARG A 11 10.63 -7.48 5.33
C ARG A 11 9.30 -6.76 5.50
N ASP A 12 9.15 -5.53 5.00
CA ASP A 12 7.88 -4.80 5.08
C ASP A 12 7.12 -4.67 3.74
N ARG A 13 7.60 -5.30 2.65
CA ARG A 13 6.90 -5.27 1.34
C ARG A 13 5.52 -5.95 1.35
N ASP A 14 5.23 -6.71 2.41
CA ASP A 14 3.95 -7.40 2.64
C ASP A 14 2.88 -6.47 3.24
N ARG A 15 3.26 -5.29 3.73
CA ARG A 15 2.35 -4.35 4.38
C ARG A 15 2.34 -3.01 3.67
N VAL A 16 1.26 -2.28 3.85
CA VAL A 16 1.10 -0.90 3.39
C VAL A 16 0.94 -0.03 4.62
N SER A 17 1.94 0.76 4.98
CA SER A 17 1.84 1.69 6.10
C SER A 17 0.79 2.74 5.80
N GLY A 18 -0.35 2.66 6.49
CA GLY A 18 -1.39 3.70 6.42
C GLY A 18 -0.97 5.05 7.01
N ASP A 19 0.16 5.08 7.72
CA ASP A 19 0.76 6.28 8.30
C ASP A 19 1.69 7.00 7.31
N GLU A 20 2.27 6.26 6.36
CA GLU A 20 3.15 6.83 5.34
C GLU A 20 2.35 7.38 4.16
N GLU A 21 2.25 8.72 4.08
CA GLU A 21 1.50 9.40 3.03
C GLU A 21 1.96 9.01 1.61
N TYR A 22 3.25 8.69 1.45
CA TYR A 22 3.82 8.22 0.19
C TYR A 22 3.22 6.87 -0.24
N GLU A 23 3.09 5.92 0.69
CA GLU A 23 2.53 4.60 0.40
C GLU A 23 1.03 4.67 0.12
N VAL A 24 0.30 5.47 0.91
CA VAL A 24 -1.14 5.70 0.72
C VAL A 24 -1.41 6.38 -0.63
N GLY A 25 -0.60 7.38 -1.00
CA GLY A 25 -0.70 8.07 -2.29
C GLY A 25 -0.38 7.16 -3.47
N TYR A 26 0.68 6.35 -3.37
CA TYR A 26 1.02 5.35 -4.37
C TYR A 26 -0.09 4.31 -4.56
N PHE A 27 -0.62 3.81 -3.44
CA PHE A 27 -1.70 2.82 -3.44
C PHE A 27 -3.00 3.39 -4.04
N ALA A 28 -3.36 4.61 -3.65
CA ALA A 28 -4.46 5.38 -4.23
C ALA A 28 -4.34 5.48 -5.75
N SER A 29 -3.18 5.93 -6.24
CA SER A 29 -2.94 6.07 -7.69
C SER A 29 -2.97 4.74 -8.43
N LYS A 30 -2.42 3.67 -7.83
CA LYS A 30 -2.39 2.32 -8.42
C LYS A 30 -3.79 1.75 -8.68
N PHE A 31 -4.72 2.00 -7.77
CA PHE A 31 -6.08 1.45 -7.83
C PHE A 31 -7.16 2.49 -8.21
N GLY A 32 -6.77 3.72 -8.55
CA GLY A 32 -7.71 4.79 -8.86
C GLY A 32 -8.59 5.21 -7.67
N LEU A 33 -8.10 5.00 -6.44
CA LEU A 33 -8.79 5.36 -5.21
C LEU A 33 -8.36 6.75 -4.74
N SER A 34 -9.16 7.35 -3.87
CA SER A 34 -8.78 8.56 -3.13
C SER A 34 -7.96 8.20 -1.89
N ILE A 35 -7.02 9.06 -1.49
CA ILE A 35 -6.27 8.93 -0.21
C ILE A 35 -7.18 8.60 0.99
N PRO A 36 -8.31 9.29 1.23
CA PRO A 36 -9.22 8.92 2.32
C PRO A 36 -9.77 7.50 2.19
N GLN A 37 -10.12 7.04 0.97
CA GLN A 37 -10.62 5.69 0.76
C GLN A 37 -9.57 4.63 1.09
N VAL A 38 -8.30 4.89 0.78
CA VAL A 38 -7.20 3.99 1.13
C VAL A 38 -6.99 3.95 2.65
N ARG A 39 -7.04 5.12 3.33
CA ARG A 39 -6.97 5.17 4.80
C ARG A 39 -8.11 4.41 5.46
N GLU A 40 -9.33 4.54 4.95
CA GLU A 40 -10.49 3.76 5.41
C GLU A 40 -10.30 2.26 5.16
N LEU A 41 -9.75 1.88 4.00
CA LEU A 41 -9.43 0.49 3.67
C LEU A 41 -8.46 -0.11 4.69
N ILE A 42 -7.40 0.63 5.02
CA ILE A 42 -6.38 0.24 5.99
C ILE A 42 -6.97 0.18 7.40
N ALA A 43 -7.82 1.13 7.78
CA ALA A 43 -8.48 1.13 9.08
C ALA A 43 -9.45 -0.06 9.24
N LYS A 44 -10.10 -0.50 8.15
CA LYS A 44 -11.11 -1.56 8.16
C LYS A 44 -10.53 -2.97 8.02
N HIS A 45 -9.52 -3.14 7.18
CA HIS A 45 -8.96 -4.44 6.81
C HIS A 45 -7.55 -4.68 7.40
N GLY A 46 -6.95 -3.66 8.00
CA GLY A 46 -5.56 -3.67 8.43
C GLY A 46 -4.61 -3.22 7.32
N ASN A 47 -3.32 -3.27 7.61
CA ASN A 47 -2.25 -2.87 6.70
C ASN A 47 -1.71 -4.02 5.83
N ASP A 48 -2.44 -5.13 5.74
CA ASP A 48 -2.06 -6.28 4.92
C ASP A 48 -2.19 -5.96 3.43
N ARG A 49 -1.09 -6.01 2.69
CA ARG A 49 -1.05 -5.56 1.31
C ARG A 49 -1.94 -6.40 0.41
N GLU A 50 -1.91 -7.72 0.54
CA GLU A 50 -2.70 -8.61 -0.31
C GLU A 50 -4.20 -8.35 -0.14
N THR A 51 -4.65 -8.22 1.11
CA THR A 51 -6.04 -7.91 1.45
C THR A 51 -6.45 -6.54 0.91
N LEU A 52 -5.61 -5.52 1.10
CA LEU A 52 -5.89 -4.19 0.59
C LEU A 52 -5.92 -4.19 -0.94
N GLU A 53 -4.98 -4.84 -1.63
CA GLU A 53 -4.96 -4.91 -3.09
C GLU A 53 -6.20 -5.64 -3.63
N ALA A 54 -6.67 -6.69 -2.94
CA ALA A 54 -7.90 -7.39 -3.31
C ALA A 54 -9.14 -6.50 -3.15
N GLU A 55 -9.29 -5.82 -2.02
CA GLU A 55 -10.43 -4.91 -1.77
C GLU A 55 -10.37 -3.66 -2.67
N ALA A 56 -9.18 -3.12 -2.89
CA ALA A 56 -8.98 -1.97 -3.77
C ALA A 56 -9.31 -2.29 -5.22
N LYS A 57 -8.98 -3.49 -5.72
CA LYS A 57 -9.42 -3.95 -7.05
C LYS A 57 -10.95 -4.02 -7.14
N ARG A 58 -11.65 -4.40 -6.06
CA ARG A 58 -13.12 -4.46 -6.06
C ARG A 58 -13.76 -3.07 -6.11
N LEU A 59 -13.09 -2.06 -5.53
CA LEU A 59 -13.57 -0.67 -5.47
C LEU A 59 -13.14 0.17 -6.68
N GLY A 60 -11.95 -0.07 -7.23
CA GLY A 60 -11.32 0.70 -8.30
C GLY A 60 -11.59 0.22 -9.72
N VAL A 61 -12.28 -0.92 -9.89
CA VAL A 61 -12.79 -1.35 -11.20
C VAL A 61 -14.11 -0.63 -11.45
N ARG A 62 -14.02 0.57 -12.03
CA ARG A 62 -15.15 1.27 -12.66
C ARG A 62 -14.73 1.92 -13.97
#